data_AF-A0A1B4PVX6-F1
#
_entry.id   AF-A0A1B4PVX6-F1
#
_cell.length_a   1.000
_cell.length_b   1.000
_cell.length_c   1.000
_cell.angle_alpha   90.00
_cell.angle_beta   90.00
_cell.angle_gamma   90.00
#
_symmetry.space_group_name_H-M   'P 1'
#
loop_
_entity.id
_entity.type
_entity.pdbx_description
1 polymer ?
#
loop_
_entity_poly.entity_id
_entity_poly.type
_entity_poly.pdbx_seq_one_letter_code
_entity_poly.pdbx_strand_id
1 'polypeptide(L)'
;MTKTCAVLLLAAATCATSVAMAEATGPARAAAARNTEARTVEVTLPGDTRKFPPGPGADLADLHCLVCHSVDMVTRQPPLSFDEWKAEVVKMRAVYGAPLPPEAIDDLARYLTTINGKP
;
A
#
# COMPACT_ATOMS: atom_id res chain seq x y z
N MET A 1 -28.85 -12.86 28.79
CA MET A 1 -29.20 -14.22 28.34
C MET A 1 -27.95 -15.07 28.39
N THR A 2 -27.88 -15.89 29.42
CA THR A 2 -26.89 -16.92 29.74
C THR A 2 -26.92 -18.06 28.71
N LYS A 3 -25.75 -18.63 28.38
CA LYS A 3 -25.55 -20.08 28.22
C LYS A 3 -24.05 -20.39 28.02
N THR A 4 -23.33 -20.64 29.11
CA THR A 4 -22.89 -21.95 29.66
C THR A 4 -21.74 -22.61 28.91
N CYS A 5 -20.61 -22.71 29.61
CA CYS A 5 -19.47 -23.58 29.34
C CYS A 5 -19.86 -25.06 29.28
N ALA A 6 -19.21 -25.82 28.41
CA ALA A 6 -19.01 -27.26 28.62
C ALA A 6 -17.66 -27.65 28.04
N VAL A 7 -16.67 -27.69 28.93
CA VAL A 7 -15.38 -28.36 28.73
C VAL A 7 -15.65 -29.87 28.85
N LEU A 8 -15.30 -30.64 27.82
CA LEU A 8 -15.24 -32.10 27.89
C LEU A 8 -13.84 -32.53 27.47
N LEU A 9 -13.04 -32.87 28.49
CA LEU A 9 -11.77 -33.58 28.39
C LEU A 9 -12.05 -35.05 28.05
N LEU A 10 -11.54 -35.52 26.91
CA LEU A 10 -11.15 -36.92 26.75
C LEU A 10 -9.70 -36.97 26.25
N ALA A 11 -8.82 -37.42 27.13
CA ALA A 11 -7.49 -37.88 26.80
C ALA A 11 -7.55 -39.36 26.41
N ALA A 12 -6.88 -39.75 25.33
CA ALA A 12 -5.94 -40.88 25.30
C ALA A 12 -5.47 -41.20 23.87
N ALA A 13 -4.17 -40.98 23.67
CA ALA A 13 -3.20 -41.85 22.99
C ALA A 13 -3.62 -42.58 21.71
N THR A 14 -2.93 -42.27 20.60
CA THR A 14 -2.26 -43.31 19.79
C THR A 14 -1.11 -42.73 18.94
N CYS A 15 0.04 -43.40 19.09
CA CYS A 15 1.05 -43.68 18.08
C CYS A 15 1.76 -42.51 17.37
N ALA A 16 2.86 -42.07 17.99
CA ALA A 16 3.94 -41.38 17.30
C ALA A 16 4.67 -42.35 16.35
N THR A 17 4.52 -42.17 15.03
CA THR A 17 5.47 -42.68 14.05
C THR A 17 6.43 -41.55 13.70
N SER A 18 7.57 -41.54 14.38
CA SER A 18 8.68 -40.66 14.04
C SER A 18 9.29 -41.11 12.72
N VAL A 19 9.01 -40.40 11.62
CA VAL A 19 9.80 -40.53 10.39
C VAL A 19 11.14 -39.86 10.66
N ALA A 20 12.21 -40.65 10.70
CA ALA A 20 13.58 -40.14 10.78
C ALA A 20 13.90 -39.36 9.50
N MET A 21 14.19 -38.06 9.62
CA MET A 21 14.81 -37.28 8.57
C MET A 21 16.33 -37.53 8.62
N ALA A 22 16.86 -38.22 7.62
CA ALA A 22 18.29 -38.33 7.42
C ALA A 22 18.82 -36.97 6.90
N GLU A 23 19.57 -36.25 7.72
CA GLU A 23 20.28 -35.05 7.30
C GLU A 23 21.51 -35.44 6.47
N ALA A 24 21.53 -35.03 5.20
CA ALA A 24 22.69 -35.15 4.34
C ALA A 24 23.74 -34.11 4.78
N THR A 25 24.72 -34.53 5.59
CA THR A 25 25.92 -33.72 5.91
C THR A 25 26.85 -33.65 4.70
N GLY A 26 26.60 -32.69 3.81
CA GLY A 26 27.61 -32.19 2.87
C GLY A 26 28.54 -31.18 3.55
N PRO A 27 29.79 -30.98 3.08
CA PRO A 27 30.69 -30.01 3.68
C PRO A 27 30.14 -28.60 3.49
N ALA A 28 29.97 -27.87 4.60
CA ALA A 28 29.59 -26.47 4.57
C ALA A 28 30.67 -25.67 3.82
N ARG A 29 30.31 -25.10 2.67
CA ARG A 29 31.16 -24.14 1.96
C ARG A 29 31.23 -22.89 2.81
N ALA A 30 32.39 -22.62 3.43
CA ALA A 30 32.61 -21.39 4.17
C ALA A 30 32.37 -20.19 3.22
N ALA A 31 31.33 -19.41 3.48
CA ALA A 31 31.11 -18.16 2.79
C ALA A 31 32.27 -17.22 3.17
N ALA A 32 33.05 -16.78 2.18
CA ALA A 32 34.06 -15.76 2.41
C ALA A 32 33.38 -14.51 2.97
N ALA A 33 33.78 -14.10 4.18
CA ALA A 33 33.27 -12.91 4.82
C ALA A 33 33.61 -11.69 3.94
N ARG A 34 32.58 -11.07 3.34
CA ARG A 34 32.75 -9.78 2.69
C ARG A 34 32.89 -8.73 3.77
N ASN A 35 34.03 -8.05 3.77
CA ASN A 35 34.30 -6.84 4.52
C ASN A 35 33.43 -5.69 3.96
N THR A 36 32.19 -5.62 4.43
CA THR A 36 31.31 -4.48 4.20
C THR A 36 31.66 -3.39 5.22
N GLU A 37 32.58 -2.50 4.88
CA GLU A 37 32.75 -1.26 5.64
C GLU A 37 31.57 -0.33 5.35
N ALA A 38 30.84 0.08 6.40
CA ALA A 38 29.81 1.09 6.28
C ALA A 38 30.44 2.46 6.07
N ARG A 39 30.10 3.14 4.98
CA ARG A 39 30.51 4.51 4.69
C ARG A 39 29.29 5.42 4.60
N THR A 40 29.33 6.55 5.31
CA THR A 40 28.35 7.62 5.15
C THR A 40 28.59 8.34 3.82
N VAL A 41 27.52 8.51 3.04
CA VAL A 41 27.51 9.34 1.84
C VAL A 41 26.44 10.40 1.98
N GLU A 42 26.74 11.60 1.51
CA GLU A 42 25.78 12.68 1.41
C GLU A 42 25.03 12.56 0.07
N VAL A 43 23.70 12.68 0.13
CA VAL A 43 22.84 12.61 -1.04
C VAL A 43 21.90 13.81 -1.02
N THR A 44 21.99 14.67 -2.03
CA THR A 44 21.03 15.76 -2.25
C THR A 44 19.89 15.25 -3.12
N LEU A 45 18.66 15.27 -2.60
CA LEU A 45 17.46 14.94 -3.37
C LEU A 45 16.88 16.19 -4.03
N PRO A 46 16.42 16.13 -5.29
CA PRO A 46 15.65 17.22 -5.88
C PRO A 46 14.32 17.40 -5.14
N GLY A 47 13.84 18.63 -5.03
CA GLY A 47 12.49 18.91 -4.52
C GLY A 47 11.41 18.46 -5.50
N ASP A 48 10.21 18.15 -5.01
CA ASP A 48 9.06 17.85 -5.85
C ASP A 48 8.18 19.09 -6.02
N THR A 49 8.23 19.69 -7.21
CA THR A 49 7.41 20.85 -7.60
C THR A 49 6.41 20.48 -8.69
N ARG A 50 6.17 19.18 -8.94
CA ARG A 50 5.30 18.73 -10.01
C ARG A 50 3.84 19.08 -9.71
N LYS A 51 3.12 19.42 -10.78
CA LYS A 51 1.69 19.69 -10.78
C LYS A 51 0.94 18.65 -11.61
N PHE A 52 -0.36 18.56 -11.39
CA PHE A 52 -1.24 17.70 -12.18
C PHE A 52 -1.29 18.14 -13.67
N PRO A 53 -1.46 17.21 -14.63
CA PRO A 53 -1.59 17.56 -16.05
C PRO A 53 -2.72 18.58 -16.30
N PRO A 54 -2.56 19.55 -17.22
CA PRO A 54 -3.56 20.59 -17.42
C PRO A 54 -4.90 20.02 -17.90
N GLY A 55 -6.00 20.54 -17.37
CA GLY A 55 -7.35 20.15 -17.77
C GLY A 55 -8.43 20.64 -16.79
N PRO A 56 -9.72 20.51 -17.13
CA PRO A 56 -10.81 20.87 -16.22
C PRO A 56 -10.73 20.05 -14.92
N GLY A 57 -10.49 20.73 -13.79
CA GLY A 57 -10.32 20.09 -12.47
C GLY A 57 -8.88 19.93 -12.00
N ALA A 58 -7.87 20.29 -12.82
CA ALA A 58 -6.46 20.24 -12.42
C ALA A 58 -6.16 21.13 -11.22
N ASP A 59 -6.69 22.37 -11.19
CA ASP A 59 -6.48 23.29 -10.06
C ASP A 59 -7.09 22.76 -8.76
N LEU A 60 -8.24 22.06 -8.83
CA LEU A 60 -8.84 21.39 -7.68
C LEU A 60 -7.94 20.26 -7.17
N ALA A 61 -7.34 19.47 -8.08
CA ALA A 61 -6.45 18.38 -7.72
C ALA A 61 -5.14 18.91 -7.11
N ASP A 62 -4.56 19.95 -7.70
CA ASP A 62 -3.37 20.62 -7.15
C ASP A 62 -3.63 21.22 -5.76
N LEU A 63 -4.82 21.76 -5.52
CA LEU A 63 -5.20 22.36 -4.24
C LEU A 63 -5.42 21.30 -3.14
N HIS A 64 -6.12 20.20 -3.45
CA HIS A 64 -6.59 19.27 -2.42
C HIS A 64 -5.77 17.98 -2.30
N CYS A 65 -5.15 17.49 -3.39
CA CYS A 65 -4.44 16.21 -3.38
C CYS A 65 -2.96 16.35 -3.01
N LEU A 66 -2.36 17.53 -3.20
CA LEU A 66 -0.93 17.75 -2.92
C LEU A 66 -0.61 18.16 -1.49
N VAL A 67 -1.62 18.17 -0.61
CA VAL A 67 -1.46 18.51 0.81
C VAL A 67 -0.64 17.44 1.54
N CYS A 68 -0.77 16.17 1.15
CA CYS A 68 -0.21 15.04 1.89
C CYS A 68 0.80 14.21 1.09
N HIS A 69 0.71 14.20 -0.25
CA HIS A 69 1.57 13.38 -1.09
C HIS A 69 1.84 14.06 -2.44
N SER A 70 2.84 13.55 -3.16
CA SER A 70 3.17 14.02 -4.50
C SER A 70 2.12 13.64 -5.55
N VAL A 71 2.16 14.32 -6.69
CA VAL A 71 1.37 13.98 -7.89
C VAL A 71 1.62 12.53 -8.33
N ASP A 72 2.86 12.06 -8.20
CA ASP A 72 3.29 10.74 -8.65
C ASP A 72 2.55 9.59 -7.95
N MET A 73 2.08 9.79 -6.72
CA MET A 73 1.30 8.76 -6.02
C MET A 73 -0.06 8.52 -6.69
N VAL A 74 -0.61 9.56 -7.32
CA VAL A 74 -1.88 9.50 -8.05
C VAL A 74 -1.67 9.05 -9.49
N THR A 75 -0.69 9.61 -10.19
CA THR A 75 -0.48 9.32 -11.62
C THR A 75 0.16 7.95 -11.89
N ARG A 76 0.70 7.28 -10.87
CA ARG A 76 1.20 5.89 -10.97
C ARG A 76 0.16 4.81 -10.67
N GLN A 77 -1.08 5.18 -10.34
CA GLN A 77 -2.14 4.18 -10.20
C GLN A 77 -2.38 3.48 -11.54
N PRO A 78 -2.84 2.21 -11.56
CA PRO A 78 -3.36 1.62 -12.79
C PRO A 78 -4.54 2.48 -13.32
N PRO A 79 -4.88 2.39 -14.61
CA PRO A 79 -6.06 3.07 -15.13
C PRO A 79 -7.33 2.60 -14.40
N LEU A 80 -8.09 3.54 -13.83
CA LEU A 80 -9.30 3.27 -13.04
C LEU A 80 -10.55 3.82 -13.75
N SER A 81 -11.73 3.25 -13.48
CA SER A 81 -13.00 3.88 -13.90
C SER A 81 -13.28 5.12 -13.06
N PHE A 82 -14.26 5.91 -13.49
CA PHE A 82 -14.80 7.01 -12.70
C PHE A 82 -15.19 6.60 -11.27
N ASP A 83 -15.91 5.48 -11.11
CA ASP A 83 -16.37 5.03 -9.79
C ASP A 83 -15.20 4.59 -8.90
N GLU A 84 -14.17 3.98 -9.48
CA GLU A 84 -12.94 3.60 -8.75
C GLU A 84 -12.14 4.84 -8.33
N TRP A 85 -11.98 5.83 -9.22
CA TRP A 85 -11.37 7.11 -8.86
C TRP A 85 -12.16 7.85 -7.78
N LYS A 86 -13.49 7.86 -7.89
CA LYS A 86 -14.38 8.42 -6.88
C LYS A 86 -14.20 7.74 -5.53
N ALA A 87 -14.07 6.42 -5.50
CA ALA A 87 -13.79 5.69 -4.27
C ALA A 87 -12.45 6.09 -3.64
N GLU A 88 -11.39 6.27 -4.44
CA GLU A 88 -10.10 6.75 -3.92
C GLU A 88 -10.19 8.19 -3.39
N VAL A 89 -10.86 9.11 -4.09
CA VAL A 89 -11.07 10.49 -3.60
C VAL A 89 -11.89 10.50 -2.30
N VAL A 90 -12.95 9.70 -2.22
CA VAL A 90 -13.76 9.52 -1.00
C VAL A 90 -12.90 8.99 0.15
N LYS A 91 -12.03 8.00 -0.12
CA LYS A 91 -11.10 7.45 0.87
C LYS A 91 -10.11 8.50 1.37
N MET A 92 -9.57 9.35 0.50
CA MET A 92 -8.68 10.45 0.93
C MET A 92 -9.38 11.36 1.95
N ARG A 93 -10.64 11.70 1.70
CA ARG A 93 -11.44 12.53 2.60
C ARG A 93 -11.84 11.79 3.88
N ALA A 94 -12.44 10.61 3.76
CA ALA A 94 -13.12 9.93 4.87
C ALA A 94 -12.17 9.15 5.78
N VAL A 95 -11.10 8.57 5.22
CA VAL A 95 -10.16 7.71 5.96
C VAL A 95 -8.88 8.47 6.31
N TYR A 96 -8.35 9.24 5.37
CA TYR A 96 -7.10 9.98 5.57
C TYR A 96 -7.30 11.44 5.99
N GLY A 97 -8.53 11.91 6.07
CA GLY A 97 -8.86 13.23 6.62
C GLY A 97 -8.47 14.41 5.72
N ALA A 98 -8.33 14.19 4.40
CA ALA A 98 -8.04 15.28 3.47
C ALA A 98 -9.13 16.38 3.57
N PRO A 99 -8.75 17.67 3.71
CA PRO A 99 -9.69 18.78 3.81
C PRO A 99 -10.27 19.13 2.43
N LEU A 100 -11.12 18.24 1.94
CA LEU A 100 -11.73 18.29 0.62
C LEU A 100 -13.26 18.44 0.75
N PRO A 101 -13.87 19.43 0.09
CA PRO A 101 -15.32 19.63 0.11
C PRO A 101 -16.04 18.45 -0.58
N PRO A 102 -17.15 17.93 -0.02
CA PRO A 102 -17.91 16.82 -0.61
C PRO A 102 -18.33 17.04 -2.06
N GLU A 103 -18.66 18.28 -2.42
CA GLU A 103 -19.09 18.69 -3.75
C GLU A 103 -17.98 18.58 -4.80
N ALA A 104 -16.71 18.61 -4.41
CA ALA A 104 -15.58 18.47 -5.34
C ALA A 104 -15.25 17.01 -5.71
N ILE A 105 -15.85 16.04 -5.03
CA ILE A 105 -15.52 14.61 -5.20
C ILE A 105 -15.74 14.16 -6.65
N ASP A 106 -16.89 14.50 -7.22
CA ASP A 106 -17.26 14.05 -8.57
C ASP A 106 -16.45 14.77 -9.65
N ASP A 107 -16.14 16.04 -9.44
CA ASP A 107 -15.31 16.81 -10.36
C ASP A 107 -13.86 16.32 -10.37
N LEU A 108 -13.32 15.99 -9.20
CA LEU A 108 -11.99 15.38 -9.07
C LEU A 108 -11.96 13.98 -9.66
N ALA A 109 -12.95 13.14 -9.37
CA ALA A 109 -13.02 11.81 -9.97
C ALA A 109 -13.09 11.88 -11.50
N ARG A 110 -13.89 12.82 -12.04
CA ARG A 110 -13.95 13.07 -13.48
C ARG A 110 -12.60 13.49 -14.03
N TYR A 111 -11.94 14.46 -13.41
CA TYR A 111 -10.62 14.91 -13.81
C TYR A 111 -9.59 13.78 -13.79
N LEU A 112 -9.52 12.98 -12.71
CA LEU A 112 -8.60 11.85 -12.59
C LEU A 112 -8.86 10.78 -13.66
N THR A 113 -10.12 10.57 -14.01
CA THR A 113 -10.50 9.70 -15.14
C THR A 113 -10.00 10.25 -16.48
N THR A 114 -9.96 11.57 -16.68
CA THR A 114 -9.43 12.15 -17.94
C THR A 114 -7.93 11.93 -18.11
N ILE A 115 -7.16 11.88 -17.02
CA ILE A 115 -5.69 11.74 -17.08
C ILE A 115 -5.22 10.29 -16.95
N ASN A 116 -6.00 9.41 -16.32
CA ASN A 116 -5.65 8.01 -16.08
C ASN A 116 -6.89 7.11 -15.92
N GLY A 117 -7.80 7.19 -16.89
CA GLY A 117 -9.04 6.41 -16.93
C GLY A 117 -8.93 5.13 -17.75
N LYS A 118 -9.72 4.11 -17.38
CA LYS A 118 -10.04 3.01 -18.30
C LYS A 118 -11.27 3.37 -19.17
N PRO A 119 -11.41 2.81 -20.37
CA PRO A 119 -12.55 3.04 -21.26
C PRO A 119 -13.91 2.72 -20.62
#